data_AF-A0AAX2J2A2-F1
#
_entry.id   AF-A0AAX2J2A2-F1
#
_cell.length_a   1.000
_cell.length_b   1.000
_cell.length_c   1.000
_cell.angle_alpha   90.00
_cell.angle_beta   90.00
_cell.angle_gamma   90.00
#
_symmetry.space_group_name_H-M   'P 1'
#
loop_
_entity.id
_entity.type
_entity.pdbx_description
1 polymer ?
#
loop_
_entity_poly.entity_id
_entity_poly.type
_entity_poly.pdbx_seq_one_letter_code
_entity_poly.pdbx_strand_id
1 'polypeptide(L)' 'MPTYAIIDSQSVKTASSAHDKGFDGGKKIKGRKRHIAVDTLGNLLSVVVHAANIHDTKAGIFVAKKRLRPIRV' A
#
# COMPACT_ATOMS: atom_id res chain seq x y z
N MET A 1 15.16 -6.40 -14.30
CA MET A 1 14.11 -6.34 -13.26
C MET A 1 14.76 -6.54 -11.91
N PRO A 2 14.29 -5.89 -10.84
CA PRO A 2 14.79 -6.15 -9.49
C PRO A 2 14.57 -7.63 -9.13
N THR A 3 15.54 -8.24 -8.46
CA THR A 3 15.47 -9.63 -7.99
C THR A 3 14.77 -9.77 -6.65
N TYR A 4 14.76 -8.71 -5.84
CA TYR A 4 14.09 -8.64 -4.54
C TYR A 4 13.21 -7.40 -4.44
N ALA A 5 12.14 -7.51 -3.67
CA ALA A 5 11.26 -6.41 -3.32
C ALA A 5 10.87 -6.49 -1.84
N ILE A 6 10.82 -5.34 -1.18
CA ILE A 6 10.35 -5.20 0.20
C ILE A 6 8.97 -4.53 0.14
N ILE A 7 7.99 -5.11 0.84
CA ILE A 7 6.62 -4.59 0.91
C ILE A 7 6.30 -4.19 2.35
N ASP A 8 5.83 -2.96 2.52
CA ASP A 8 5.35 -2.47 3.81
C ASP A 8 3.97 -1.79 3.68
N SER A 9 3.23 -1.73 4.80
CA SER A 9 1.89 -1.15 4.88
C SER A 9 1.84 0.06 5.82
N GLN A 10 1.10 1.09 5.40
CA GLN A 10 0.83 2.25 6.26
C GLN A 10 -0.64 2.65 6.17
N SER A 11 -1.29 2.78 7.33
CA SER A 11 -2.64 3.35 7.44
C SER A 11 -2.54 4.80 7.87
N VAL A 12 -3.30 5.69 7.23
CA VAL A 12 -3.25 7.13 7.49
C VAL A 12 -4.67 7.66 7.62
N LYS A 13 -4.89 8.56 8.59
CA LYS A 13 -6.15 9.30 8.71
C LYS A 13 -6.31 10.20 7.48
N THR A 14 -7.51 10.23 6.91
CA THR A 14 -7.83 11.08 5.74
C THR A 14 -8.90 12.09 6.12
N ALA A 15 -9.10 13.10 5.26
CA ALA A 15 -10.16 14.09 5.43
C ALA A 15 -11.54 13.44 5.64
N SER A 16 -12.43 14.15 6.35
CA SER A 16 -13.80 13.73 6.62
C SER A 16 -14.60 13.47 5.33
N SER A 17 -14.35 14.25 4.28
CA SER A 17 -14.97 14.11 2.96
C SER A 17 -14.37 12.99 2.09
N ALA A 18 -13.22 12.41 2.46
CA ALA A 18 -12.58 11.40 1.61
C ALA A 18 -13.42 10.11 1.51
N HIS A 19 -13.57 9.60 0.29
CA HIS A 19 -14.24 8.34 -0.04
C HIS A 19 -13.32 7.11 0.19
N ASP A 20 -13.91 5.92 0.21
CA ASP A 20 -13.31 4.61 0.54
C ASP A 20 -12.39 4.62 1.77
N LYS A 21 -12.99 4.84 2.93
CA LYS A 21 -12.31 4.74 4.23
C LYS A 21 -12.71 3.47 4.93
N GLY A 22 -11.75 2.89 5.64
CA GLY A 22 -11.96 1.76 6.54
C GLY A 22 -11.35 2.06 7.90
N PHE A 23 -11.54 1.14 8.85
CA PHE A 23 -10.85 1.17 10.13
C PHE A 23 -9.81 0.07 10.19
N ASP A 24 -8.56 0.47 10.41
CA ASP A 24 -7.48 -0.45 10.75
C ASP A 24 -7.47 -0.63 12.26
N GLY A 25 -7.90 -1.80 12.74
CA GLY A 25 -7.95 -2.11 14.17
C GLY A 25 -6.56 -2.23 14.82
N GLY A 26 -5.55 -2.69 14.07
CA GLY A 26 -4.19 -2.83 14.58
C GLY A 26 -3.53 -1.47 14.81
N LYS A 27 -3.78 -0.51 13.91
CA LYS A 27 -3.25 0.86 14.00
C LYS A 27 -4.20 1.84 14.69
N LYS A 28 -5.45 1.44 14.96
CA LYS A 28 -6.55 2.28 15.46
C LYS A 28 -6.77 3.53 14.60
N ILE A 29 -6.71 3.36 13.27
CA ILE A 29 -6.82 4.47 12.30
C ILE A 29 -8.07 4.28 11.43
N LYS A 30 -8.94 5.30 11.41
CA LYS A 30 -9.99 5.44 10.41
C LYS A 30 -9.44 6.23 9.22
N GLY A 31 -9.32 5.59 8.06
CA GLY A 31 -8.78 6.23 6.87
C GLY A 31 -8.47 5.25 5.74
N ARG A 32 -7.37 5.50 5.04
CA ARG A 32 -6.88 4.68 3.91
C ARG A 32 -5.57 4.02 4.27
N LYS A 33 -5.33 2.84 3.69
CA LYS A 33 -4.09 2.08 3.84
C LYS A 33 -3.39 2.00 2.49
N ARG A 34 -2.08 2.23 2.51
CA ARG A 34 -1.18 2.07 1.36
C ARG A 34 -0.26 0.89 1.60
N HIS A 35 -0.01 0.14 0.54
CA HIS A 35 1.06 -0.85 0.47
C HIS A 35 2.03 -0.43 -0.62
N ILE A 36 3.31 -0.39 -0.27
CA ILE A 36 4.38 0.09 -1.16
C ILE A 36 5.39 -1.05 -1.31
N ALA A 37 5.76 -1.35 -2.56
CA ALA A 37 6.91 -2.18 -2.89
C ALA A 37 8.08 -1.32 -3.35
N VAL A 38 9.25 -1.56 -2.78
CA VAL A 38 10.53 -0.96 -3.19
C VAL A 38 11.56 -2.04 -3.49
N ASP A 39 12.56 -1.72 -4.31
CA ASP A 39 13.77 -2.56 -4.42
C ASP A 39 14.73 -2.30 -3.25
N THR A 40 15.89 -2.98 -3.26
CA THR A 40 16.90 -2.86 -2.19
C THR A 40 17.59 -1.50 -2.14
N LEU A 41 17.48 -0.68 -3.18
CA LEU A 41 18.00 0.69 -3.22
C LEU A 41 16.93 1.74 -2.87
N GLY A 42 15.70 1.29 -2.57
CA GLY A 42 14.58 2.17 -2.24
C GLY A 42 13.82 2.68 -3.46
N ASN A 43 14.07 2.18 -4.66
CA ASN A 43 13.33 2.61 -5.85
C ASN A 43 11.91 2.09 -5.83
N LEU A 44 10.96 2.93 -6.20
CA LEU A 44 9.54 2.62 -6.16
C LEU A 44 9.16 1.61 -7.27
N LEU A 45 8.62 0.46 -6.88
CA LEU A 45 8.22 -0.60 -7.81
C LEU A 45 6.70 -0.65 -8.02
N SER A 46 5.93 -0.49 -6.94
CA SER A 46 4.46 -0.56 -6.97
C SER A 46 3.85 0.10 -5.74
N VAL A 47 2.67 0.70 -5.93
CA VAL A 47 1.87 1.30 -4.85
C VAL A 47 0.42 0.91 -5.03
N VAL A 48 -0.23 0.43 -3.97
CA VAL A 48 -1.66 0.18 -3.92
C VAL A 48 -2.25 0.93 -2.74
N VAL A 49 -3.38 1.61 -2.93
CA VAL A 49 -4.07 2.36 -1.87
C VAL A 49 -5.53 1.94 -1.85
N HIS A 50 -6.05 1.59 -0.68
CA HIS A 50 -7.44 1.17 -0.47
C HIS A 50 -7.95 1.62 0.91
N ALA A 51 -9.21 1.31 1.23
CA ALA A 51 -9.79 1.53 2.55
C ALA A 51 -9.02 0.77 3.64
N ALA A 52 -8.82 1.34 4.83
CA ALA A 52 -7.90 0.78 5.82
C ALA A 52 -8.36 -0.54 6.49
N ASN A 53 -9.58 -1.00 6.21
CA ASN A 53 -10.17 -2.22 6.76
C ASN A 53 -9.77 -3.52 6.02
N ILE A 54 -8.97 -3.43 4.95
CA ILE A 54 -8.43 -4.62 4.29
C ILE A 54 -7.16 -5.08 5.02
N HIS A 55 -7.09 -6.37 5.33
CA HIS A 55 -5.96 -6.99 6.03
C HIS A 55 -4.73 -7.12 5.13
N ASP A 56 -3.54 -6.96 5.73
CA ASP A 56 -2.26 -6.85 5.01
C ASP A 56 -1.95 -8.10 4.19
N THR A 57 -2.31 -9.30 4.68
CA THR A 57 -2.19 -10.57 3.95
C THR A 57 -2.93 -10.56 2.61
N LYS A 58 -4.14 -9.96 2.56
CA LYS A 58 -4.92 -9.87 1.31
C LYS A 58 -4.40 -8.75 0.42
N ALA A 59 -4.13 -7.60 1.02
CA ALA A 59 -3.74 -6.40 0.31
C ALA A 59 -2.31 -6.46 -0.28
N GLY A 60 -1.38 -7.15 0.39
CA GLY A 60 -0.03 -7.36 -0.11
C GLY A 60 0.01 -8.09 -1.46
N ILE A 61 -0.94 -9.00 -1.71
CA ILE A 61 -1.09 -9.70 -3.00
C ILE A 61 -1.40 -8.70 -4.13
N PHE A 62 -2.18 -7.65 -3.85
CA PHE A 62 -2.50 -6.63 -4.86
C PHE A 62 -1.25 -5.89 -5.33
N VAL A 63 -0.28 -5.67 -4.45
CA VAL A 63 0.99 -5.03 -4.79
C VAL A 63 1.80 -5.89 -5.74
N ALA A 64 1.89 -7.20 -5.46
CA ALA A 64 2.63 -8.16 -6.30
C ALA A 64 1.94 -8.40 -7.66
N LYS A 65 0.61 -8.41 -7.69
CA LYS A 65 -0.17 -8.54 -8.95
C LYS A 65 -0.14 -7.27 -9.79
N LYS A 66 0.02 -6.10 -9.18
CA LYS A 66 0.16 -4.85 -9.91
C LYS A 66 1.48 -4.90 -10.69
N ARG A 67 1.36 -5.03 -12.01
CA ARG A 67 2.49 -5.14 -12.94
C ARG A 67 3.53 -4.07 -12.62
N LEU A 68 4.72 -4.53 -12.21
CA LEU A 68 5.86 -3.66 -11.94
C LEU A 68 6.22 -2.95 -13.25
N ARG A 69 5.82 -1.69 -13.36
CA ARG A 69 6.32 -0.81 -14.41
C ARG A 69 7.36 0.08 -13.75
N PRO A 70 8.56 0.24 -14.33
CA PRO A 70 9.46 1.28 -13.85
C PRO A 70 8.69 2.61 -13.89
N ILE A 71 8.55 3.24 -12.72
CA ILE A 71 7.95 4.56 -12.60
C ILE A 71 8.98 5.52 -13.19
N ARG A 72 8.71 5.99 -14.42
CA ARG A 72 9.49 7.08 -15.01
C ARG A 72 9.03 8.35 -14.32
N VAL A 73 9.93 8.93 -13.53
CA VAL A 73 9.88 10.34 -13.13
C VAL A 73 10.29 11.21 -14.31
#